data_AF-A0A7K1H3H0-F1
#
_entry.id   AF-A0A7K1H3H0-F1
#
_cell.length_a   1.000
_cell.length_b   1.000
_cell.length_c   1.000
_cell.angle_alpha   90.00
_cell.angle_beta   90.00
_cell.angle_gamma   90.00
#
_symmetry.space_group_name_H-M   'P 1'
#
loop_
_entity.id
_entity.type
_entity.pdbx_description
1 polymer ?
#
loop_
_entity_poly.entity_id
_entity_poly.type
_entity_poly.pdbx_seq_one_letter_code
_entity_poly.pdbx_strand_id
1 'polypeptide(L)'
;MTVEEADSTRDRILRTALSLFSAQGYQRTSLRQIAERLRLTKAAILYHFPSKSHLLIALAEPLLGDLEALLEHAEALPGRQARWTLLEGWVDTMLKHRGPLGMLFHDLALVERSSTYHRLLRIVMRANEIVAGPDASRRERVRAVQAIGVCSDPVVFLIDVPASALRADMLDGVRRLLGETPTDTEAVTGTKTPPGTETPPGAEPPPGTKTPTGAEAVTGETSDAAGGVAEAVAATPGRVGRRRPGRPRSMSPEQARAARRMHLAGTHSADEIAAEFGVSRATVYRHLDAPDDNETVLR
;
A
#
# COMPACT_ATOMS: atom_id res chain seq x y z
N MET A 1 -12.74 28.70 22.61
CA MET A 1 -11.37 28.43 23.07
C MET A 1 -11.20 26.91 23.07
N THR A 2 -10.81 26.34 21.93
CA THR A 2 -10.59 24.90 21.79
C THR A 2 -9.22 24.58 22.36
N VAL A 3 -9.18 23.77 23.40
CA VAL A 3 -7.94 23.24 23.98
C VAL A 3 -7.26 22.43 22.88
N GLU A 4 -6.13 22.92 22.35
CA GLU A 4 -5.21 22.06 21.61
C GLU A 4 -4.79 20.94 22.57
N GLU A 5 -5.29 19.72 22.35
CA GLU A 5 -4.85 18.56 23.11
C GLU A 5 -3.32 18.48 23.03
N ALA A 6 -2.66 18.50 24.19
CA ALA A 6 -1.22 18.39 24.26
C ALA A 6 -0.79 17.11 23.55
N ASP A 7 -0.07 17.28 22.46
CA ASP A 7 0.32 16.20 21.56
C ASP A 7 1.05 15.07 22.31
N SER A 8 0.49 13.85 22.24
CA SER A 8 1.01 12.73 23.01
C SER A 8 2.39 12.31 22.52
N THR A 9 3.20 11.69 23.37
CA THR A 9 4.49 11.09 22.93
C THR A 9 4.29 10.13 21.76
N ARG A 10 3.16 9.41 21.72
CA ARG A 10 2.80 8.51 20.64
C ARG A 10 2.64 9.26 19.31
N ASP A 11 1.96 10.40 19.32
CA ASP A 11 1.70 11.21 18.12
C ASP A 11 2.97 11.91 17.63
N ARG A 12 3.82 12.39 18.54
CA ARG A 12 5.17 12.89 18.22
C ARG A 12 6.02 11.84 17.50
N ILE A 13 5.94 10.58 17.96
CA ILE A 13 6.62 9.45 17.32
C ILE A 13 6.07 9.23 15.92
N LEU A 14 4.75 9.18 15.74
CA LEU A 14 4.12 8.97 14.43
C LEU A 14 4.47 10.08 13.45
N ARG A 15 4.38 11.36 13.85
CA ARG A 15 4.75 12.48 12.97
C ARG A 15 6.23 12.44 12.56
N THR A 16 7.12 12.11 13.49
CA THR A 16 8.55 11.99 13.20
C THR A 16 8.84 10.80 12.29
N ALA A 17 8.18 9.66 12.54
CA ALA A 17 8.29 8.48 11.71
C ALA A 17 7.80 8.75 10.29
N LEU A 18 6.62 9.37 10.13
CA LEU A 18 6.08 9.76 8.82
C LEU A 18 7.06 10.66 8.07
N SER A 19 7.57 11.72 8.70
CA SER A 19 8.52 12.64 8.07
C SER A 19 9.79 11.93 7.60
N LEU A 20 10.35 11.03 8.42
CA LEU A 20 11.53 10.26 8.04
C LEU A 20 11.22 9.22 6.95
N PHE A 21 10.12 8.50 7.06
CA PHE A 21 9.71 7.52 6.04
C PHE A 21 9.44 8.20 4.70
N SER A 22 8.79 9.35 4.66
CA SER A 22 8.58 10.11 3.42
C SER A 22 9.88 10.63 2.81
N ALA A 23 10.84 11.08 3.63
CA ALA A 23 12.07 11.71 3.15
C ALA A 23 13.14 10.70 2.67
N GLN A 24 13.28 9.58 3.37
CA GLN A 24 14.33 8.57 3.09
C GLN A 24 13.76 7.17 2.82
N GLY A 25 12.44 7.00 2.72
CA GLY A 25 11.82 5.68 2.54
C GLY A 25 11.75 4.89 3.85
N TYR A 26 10.76 4.00 3.95
CA TYR A 26 10.56 3.14 5.11
C TYR A 26 11.83 2.32 5.35
N GLN A 27 12.33 1.55 4.38
CA GLN A 27 13.43 0.59 4.58
C GLN A 27 14.70 1.22 5.17
N ARG A 28 15.11 2.39 4.68
CA ARG A 28 16.33 3.09 5.13
C ARG A 28 16.18 3.79 6.48
N THR A 29 14.96 3.90 7.02
CA THR A 29 14.72 4.51 8.34
C THR A 29 14.79 3.48 9.46
N SER A 30 15.55 3.76 10.51
CA SER A 30 15.64 2.93 11.72
C SER A 30 14.88 3.55 12.90
N LEU A 31 14.43 2.71 13.84
CA LEU A 31 13.86 3.16 15.12
C LEU A 31 14.83 4.03 15.93
N ARG A 32 16.14 3.83 15.73
CA ARG A 32 17.19 4.64 16.38
C ARG A 32 17.18 6.07 15.86
N GLN A 33 17.10 6.28 14.55
CA GLN A 33 17.03 7.63 13.96
C GLN A 33 15.78 8.39 14.44
N ILE A 34 14.64 7.70 14.55
CA ILE A 34 13.41 8.28 15.10
C ILE A 34 13.61 8.70 16.57
N ALA A 35 14.21 7.83 17.38
CA ALA A 35 14.50 8.10 18.78
C ALA A 35 15.47 9.28 18.96
N GLU A 36 16.56 9.33 18.18
CA GLU A 36 17.54 10.42 18.19
C GLU A 36 16.89 11.77 17.87
N ARG A 37 16.03 11.82 16.83
CA ARG A 37 15.33 13.05 16.44
C ARG A 37 14.36 13.56 17.51
N LEU A 38 13.78 12.67 18.31
CA LEU A 38 12.88 12.99 19.40
C LEU A 38 13.57 13.16 20.76
N ARG A 39 14.89 12.94 20.83
CA ARG A 39 15.66 12.85 22.09
C ARG A 39 15.07 11.81 23.06
N LEU A 40 14.59 10.70 22.51
CA LEU A 40 14.07 9.55 23.24
C LEU A 40 15.06 8.38 23.15
N THR A 41 14.90 7.39 24.02
CA THR A 41 15.61 6.12 23.86
C THR A 41 14.87 5.22 22.89
N LYS A 42 15.57 4.28 22.24
CA LYS A 42 14.92 3.24 21.42
C LYS A 42 13.89 2.44 22.25
N ALA A 43 14.18 2.20 23.54
CA ALA A 43 13.26 1.53 24.45
C ALA A 43 11.96 2.32 24.65
N ALA A 44 12.03 3.66 24.75
CA ALA A 44 10.83 4.50 24.83
C ALA A 44 9.99 4.44 23.54
N ILE A 45 10.61 4.35 22.36
CA ILE A 45 9.87 4.12 21.10
C ILE A 45 9.19 2.75 21.12
N LEU A 46 9.94 1.70 21.51
CA LEU A 46 9.44 0.32 21.54
C LEU A 46 8.30 0.11 22.55
N TYR A 47 8.24 0.92 23.62
CA TYR A 47 7.12 0.95 24.55
C TYR A 47 5.80 1.32 23.86
N HIS A 48 5.83 2.27 22.92
CA HIS A 48 4.64 2.70 22.17
C HIS A 48 4.40 1.84 20.92
N PHE A 49 5.47 1.41 20.25
CA PHE A 49 5.41 0.69 18.98
C PHE A 49 6.38 -0.49 19.01
N PRO A 50 5.90 -1.74 19.22
CA PRO A 50 6.75 -2.92 19.41
C PRO A 50 7.71 -3.21 18.25
N SER A 51 7.41 -2.70 17.06
CA SER A 51 8.29 -2.81 15.89
C SER A 51 8.13 -1.59 14.97
N LYS A 52 9.04 -1.50 13.99
CA LYS A 52 8.92 -0.52 12.90
C LYS A 52 7.69 -0.77 12.02
N SER A 53 7.26 -2.03 11.85
CA SER A 53 6.01 -2.33 11.14
C SER A 53 4.78 -1.85 11.90
N HIS A 54 4.78 -1.88 13.23
CA HIS A 54 3.69 -1.29 14.02
C HIS A 54 3.56 0.23 13.85
N LEU A 55 4.66 0.95 13.59
CA LEU A 55 4.59 2.36 13.20
C LEU A 55 3.89 2.52 11.85
N LEU A 56 4.25 1.69 10.88
CA LEU A 56 3.64 1.74 9.55
C LEU A 56 2.14 1.46 9.60
N ILE A 57 1.74 0.42 10.35
CA ILE A 57 0.33 0.08 10.58
C ILE A 57 -0.41 1.26 11.24
N ALA A 58 0.17 1.82 12.30
CA ALA A 58 -0.44 2.95 13.00
C ALA A 58 -0.53 4.23 12.16
N LEU A 59 0.37 4.42 11.19
CA LEU A 59 0.29 5.51 10.21
C LEU A 59 -0.79 5.29 9.15
N ALA A 60 -1.08 4.03 8.80
CA ALA A 60 -2.14 3.68 7.86
C ALA A 60 -3.53 3.65 8.50
N GLU A 61 -3.61 3.44 9.82
CA GLU A 61 -4.87 3.28 10.54
C GLU A 61 -5.89 4.41 10.31
N PRO A 62 -5.52 5.71 10.36
CA PRO A 62 -6.49 6.79 10.14
C PRO A 62 -7.12 6.76 8.75
N LEU A 63 -6.32 6.44 7.72
CA LEU A 63 -6.81 6.28 6.35
C LEU A 63 -7.79 5.11 6.25
N LEU A 64 -7.42 3.94 6.78
CA LEU A 64 -8.26 2.75 6.71
C LEU A 64 -9.58 2.94 7.48
N GLY A 65 -9.52 3.56 8.66
CA GLY A 65 -10.72 3.88 9.45
C GLY A 65 -11.66 4.85 8.73
N ASP A 66 -11.13 5.92 8.12
CA ASP A 66 -11.95 6.87 7.37
C ASP A 66 -12.61 6.22 6.14
N LEU A 67 -11.90 5.34 5.43
CA LEU A 67 -12.46 4.60 4.30
C LEU A 67 -13.53 3.59 4.72
N GLU A 68 -13.34 2.91 5.85
CA GLU A 68 -14.34 2.00 6.40
C GLU A 68 -15.61 2.74 6.81
N ALA A 69 -15.48 3.86 7.52
CA ALA A 69 -16.61 4.71 7.90
C ALA A 69 -17.36 5.25 6.66
N LEU A 70 -16.62 5.62 5.61
CA LEU A 70 -17.21 6.03 4.34
C LEU A 70 -18.01 4.90 3.67
N LEU A 71 -17.47 3.68 3.65
CA LEU A 71 -18.16 2.51 3.10
C LEU A 71 -19.46 2.23 3.86
N GLU A 72 -19.40 2.22 5.19
CA GLU A 72 -20.58 2.01 6.05
C GLU A 72 -21.67 3.05 5.78
N HIS A 73 -21.28 4.31 5.59
CA HIS A 73 -22.23 5.37 5.22
C HIS A 73 -22.81 5.16 3.81
N ALA A 74 -21.97 4.87 2.81
CA ALA A 74 -22.42 4.69 1.44
C ALA A 74 -23.38 3.49 1.28
N GLU A 75 -23.14 2.39 2.01
CA GLU A 75 -23.99 1.20 2.00
C GLU A 75 -25.41 1.46 2.52
N ALA A 76 -25.60 2.47 3.36
CA ALA A 76 -26.92 2.88 3.86
C ALA A 76 -27.73 3.70 2.84
N LEU A 77 -27.15 4.07 1.70
CA LEU A 77 -27.78 4.92 0.69
C LEU A 77 -28.23 4.10 -0.53
N PRO A 78 -29.25 4.56 -1.28
CA PRO A 78 -29.74 3.86 -2.44
C PRO A 78 -28.91 4.16 -3.70
N GLY A 79 -28.57 3.11 -4.46
CA GLY A 79 -28.16 3.15 -5.87
C GLY A 79 -27.17 4.26 -6.23
N ARG A 80 -27.61 5.23 -7.05
CA ARG A 80 -26.77 6.35 -7.52
C ARG A 80 -26.25 7.23 -6.38
N GLN A 81 -27.03 7.40 -5.31
CA GLN A 81 -26.61 8.22 -4.17
C GLN A 81 -25.45 7.57 -3.43
N ALA A 82 -25.50 6.24 -3.18
CA ALA A 82 -24.40 5.49 -2.59
C ALA A 82 -23.12 5.62 -3.41
N ARG A 83 -23.22 5.43 -4.73
CA ARG A 83 -22.10 5.55 -5.67
C ARG A 83 -21.40 6.91 -5.55
N TRP A 84 -22.14 8.01 -5.63
CA TRP A 84 -21.53 9.34 -5.63
C TRP A 84 -21.05 9.79 -4.26
N THR A 85 -21.77 9.46 -3.19
CA THR A 85 -21.28 9.66 -1.82
C THR A 85 -19.95 8.95 -1.62
N LEU A 86 -19.84 7.69 -2.08
CA LEU A 86 -18.60 6.93 -2.00
C LEU A 86 -17.48 7.55 -2.83
N LEU A 87 -17.72 7.88 -4.10
CA LEU A 87 -16.67 8.42 -4.98
C LEU A 87 -16.14 9.77 -4.49
N GLU A 88 -17.02 10.68 -4.09
CA GLU A 88 -16.64 11.99 -3.56
C GLU A 88 -15.88 11.84 -2.24
N GLY A 89 -16.44 11.06 -1.30
CA GLY A 89 -15.79 10.78 -0.03
C GLY A 89 -14.46 10.04 -0.17
N TRP A 90 -14.32 9.18 -1.20
CA TRP A 90 -13.10 8.43 -1.45
C TRP A 90 -11.99 9.37 -1.88
N VAL A 91 -12.26 10.25 -2.85
CA VAL A 91 -11.31 11.28 -3.29
C VAL A 91 -10.94 12.20 -2.13
N ASP A 92 -11.92 12.66 -1.35
CA ASP A 92 -11.69 13.51 -0.19
C ASP A 92 -10.82 12.84 0.89
N THR A 93 -11.05 11.55 1.15
CA THR A 93 -10.27 10.77 2.09
C THR A 93 -8.83 10.58 1.59
N MET A 94 -8.64 10.30 0.29
CA MET A 94 -7.30 10.20 -0.30
C MET A 94 -6.54 11.53 -0.18
N LEU A 95 -7.18 12.66 -0.51
CA LEU A 95 -6.56 13.98 -0.40
C LEU A 95 -6.23 14.37 1.04
N LYS A 96 -7.12 14.05 2.00
CA LYS A 96 -6.90 14.24 3.44
C LYS A 96 -5.63 13.51 3.92
N HIS A 97 -5.40 12.30 3.42
CA HIS A 97 -4.29 11.42 3.83
C HIS A 97 -3.14 11.38 2.82
N ARG A 98 -3.01 12.37 1.93
CA ARG A 98 -2.02 12.38 0.84
C ARG A 98 -0.57 12.15 1.28
N GLY A 99 -0.18 12.65 2.46
CA GLY A 99 1.17 12.48 3.00
C GLY A 99 1.49 11.02 3.35
N PRO A 100 0.71 10.40 4.26
CA PRO A 100 0.79 8.96 4.52
C PRO A 100 0.67 8.09 3.27
N LEU A 101 -0.22 8.42 2.34
CA LEU A 101 -0.41 7.67 1.09
C LEU A 101 0.83 7.66 0.19
N GLY A 102 1.48 8.80 -0.02
CA GLY A 102 2.71 8.86 -0.81
C GLY A 102 3.83 7.98 -0.22
N MET A 103 3.96 7.96 1.10
CA MET A 103 4.89 7.04 1.79
C MET A 103 4.48 5.58 1.62
N LEU A 104 3.20 5.26 1.81
CA LEU A 104 2.69 3.90 1.66
C LEU A 104 2.83 3.39 0.22
N PHE A 105 2.65 4.21 -0.80
CA PHE A 105 2.74 3.76 -2.19
C PHE A 105 4.13 3.20 -2.54
N HIS A 106 5.19 3.80 -2.00
CA HIS A 106 6.57 3.34 -2.25
C HIS A 106 6.95 2.08 -1.47
N ASP A 107 6.30 1.81 -0.33
CA ASP A 107 6.74 0.78 0.61
C ASP A 107 5.69 -0.33 0.87
N LEU A 108 4.40 -0.12 0.60
CA LEU A 108 3.31 -1.09 0.79
C LEU A 108 3.41 -2.27 -0.19
N ALA A 109 3.98 -2.05 -1.39
CA ALA A 109 4.35 -3.12 -2.31
C ALA A 109 5.39 -4.10 -1.71
N LEU A 110 6.11 -3.69 -0.65
CA LEU A 110 7.08 -4.52 0.08
C LEU A 110 6.49 -5.15 1.34
N VAL A 111 5.28 -4.77 1.78
CA VAL A 111 4.61 -5.35 2.94
C VAL A 111 3.78 -6.55 2.49
N GLU A 112 4.48 -7.57 1.98
CA GLU A 112 3.85 -8.85 1.69
C GLU A 112 3.20 -9.42 2.97
N ARG A 113 1.92 -9.77 2.90
CA ARG A 113 1.17 -10.59 3.86
C ARG A 113 0.79 -9.97 5.21
N SER A 114 0.68 -8.64 5.33
CA SER A 114 0.11 -8.02 6.55
C SER A 114 -1.43 -8.05 6.56
N SER A 115 -2.04 -8.05 7.76
CA SER A 115 -3.49 -7.87 7.95
C SER A 115 -3.99 -6.52 7.40
N THR A 116 -3.12 -5.50 7.39
CA THR A 116 -3.38 -4.18 6.81
C THR A 116 -3.61 -4.25 5.30
N TYR A 117 -2.79 -5.01 4.56
CA TYR A 117 -3.00 -5.20 3.12
C TYR A 117 -4.33 -5.92 2.84
N HIS A 118 -4.64 -6.98 3.59
CA HIS A 118 -5.93 -7.67 3.47
C HIS A 118 -7.12 -6.76 3.79
N ARG A 119 -6.98 -5.87 4.80
CA ARG A 119 -7.99 -4.88 5.16
C ARG A 119 -8.20 -3.87 4.02
N LEU A 120 -7.12 -3.35 3.43
CA LEU A 120 -7.19 -2.47 2.26
C LEU A 120 -7.86 -3.16 1.06
N LEU A 121 -7.48 -4.40 0.74
CA LEU A 121 -8.11 -5.15 -0.35
C LEU A 121 -9.62 -5.30 -0.11
N ARG A 122 -10.04 -5.61 1.12
CA ARG A 122 -11.47 -5.72 1.48
C ARG A 122 -12.22 -4.40 1.26
N ILE A 123 -11.62 -3.28 1.66
CA ILE A 123 -12.17 -1.94 1.47
C ILE A 123 -12.34 -1.65 -0.03
N VAL A 124 -11.30 -1.87 -0.83
CA VAL A 124 -11.32 -1.62 -2.29
C VAL A 124 -12.34 -2.52 -2.98
N MET A 125 -12.43 -3.80 -2.61
CA MET A 125 -13.42 -4.73 -3.17
C MET A 125 -14.86 -4.28 -2.89
N ARG A 126 -15.16 -3.92 -1.63
CA ARG A 126 -16.49 -3.38 -1.26
C ARG A 126 -16.80 -2.08 -2.00
N ALA A 127 -15.82 -1.19 -2.11
CA ALA A 127 -15.98 0.06 -2.86
C ALA A 127 -16.36 -0.20 -4.32
N ASN A 128 -15.68 -1.15 -4.98
CA ASN A 128 -15.98 -1.55 -6.35
C ASN A 128 -17.40 -2.08 -6.51
N GLU A 129 -17.89 -2.86 -5.55
CA GLU A 129 -19.27 -3.40 -5.55
C GLU A 129 -20.31 -2.28 -5.45
N ILE A 130 -20.11 -1.33 -4.53
CA ILE A 130 -21.02 -0.18 -4.36
C ILE A 130 -21.03 0.71 -5.62
N VAL A 131 -19.85 1.01 -6.18
CA VAL A 131 -19.76 1.85 -7.39
C VAL A 131 -20.40 1.16 -8.59
N ALA A 132 -20.18 -0.14 -8.77
CA ALA A 132 -20.79 -0.90 -9.86
C ALA A 132 -22.32 -0.90 -9.71
N GLY A 133 -22.82 -1.11 -8.49
CA GLY A 133 -24.24 -1.25 -8.20
C GLY A 133 -24.76 -2.68 -8.43
N PRO A 134 -26.00 -2.97 -8.02
CA PRO A 134 -26.61 -4.28 -8.22
C PRO A 134 -26.76 -4.60 -9.71
N ASP A 135 -26.59 -5.87 -10.08
CA ASP A 135 -26.77 -6.38 -11.46
C ASP A 135 -25.86 -5.74 -12.53
N ALA A 136 -24.79 -5.05 -12.12
CA ALA A 136 -23.85 -4.40 -13.02
C ALA A 136 -23.26 -5.39 -14.05
N SER A 137 -23.33 -5.02 -15.32
CA SER A 137 -22.69 -5.73 -16.43
C SER A 137 -21.17 -5.80 -16.24
N ARG A 138 -20.51 -6.71 -16.98
CA ARG A 138 -19.03 -6.78 -16.99
C ARG A 138 -18.40 -5.42 -17.29
N ARG A 139 -18.99 -4.64 -18.20
CA ARG A 139 -18.50 -3.31 -18.58
C ARG A 139 -18.59 -2.32 -17.42
N GLU A 140 -19.71 -2.31 -16.70
CA GLU A 140 -19.91 -1.44 -15.54
C GLU A 140 -18.98 -1.81 -14.38
N ARG A 141 -18.78 -3.11 -14.11
CA ARG A 141 -17.82 -3.56 -13.09
C ARG A 141 -16.38 -3.15 -13.42
N VAL A 142 -15.96 -3.25 -14.69
CA VAL A 142 -14.62 -2.77 -15.12
C VAL A 142 -14.48 -1.27 -14.88
N ARG A 143 -15.51 -0.48 -15.24
CA ARG A 143 -15.49 0.97 -15.00
C ARG A 143 -15.48 1.33 -13.53
N ALA A 144 -16.19 0.58 -12.68
CA ALA A 144 -16.17 0.79 -11.24
C ALA A 144 -14.78 0.56 -10.64
N VAL A 145 -14.13 -0.56 -11.02
CA VAL A 145 -12.74 -0.86 -10.64
C VAL A 145 -11.80 0.24 -11.12
N GLN A 146 -11.98 0.72 -12.35
CA GLN A 146 -11.19 1.83 -12.88
C GLN A 146 -11.43 3.12 -12.09
N ALA A 147 -12.68 3.46 -11.76
CA ALA A 147 -13.00 4.68 -11.01
C ALA A 147 -12.34 4.69 -9.62
N ILE A 148 -12.36 3.57 -8.90
CA ILE A 148 -11.69 3.44 -7.60
C ILE A 148 -10.17 3.39 -7.77
N GLY A 149 -9.68 2.58 -8.71
CA GLY A 149 -8.25 2.34 -8.91
C GLY A 149 -7.47 3.58 -9.34
N VAL A 150 -8.06 4.45 -10.16
CA VAL A 150 -7.39 5.69 -10.63
C VAL A 150 -7.40 6.83 -9.61
N CYS A 151 -8.04 6.66 -8.45
CA CYS A 151 -8.12 7.72 -7.44
C CYS A 151 -6.83 7.88 -6.60
N SER A 152 -5.96 6.86 -6.51
CA SER A 152 -4.73 6.94 -5.71
C SER A 152 -3.61 7.70 -6.40
N ASP A 153 -3.43 7.43 -7.69
CA ASP A 153 -2.22 7.83 -8.42
C ASP A 153 -2.09 9.36 -8.57
N PRO A 154 -3.14 10.11 -8.96
CA PRO A 154 -3.06 11.56 -9.01
C PRO A 154 -2.69 12.18 -7.66
N VAL A 155 -3.17 11.61 -6.55
CA VAL A 155 -2.88 12.10 -5.19
C VAL A 155 -1.41 11.91 -4.82
N VAL A 156 -0.77 10.84 -5.31
CA VAL A 156 0.63 10.53 -5.04
C VAL A 156 1.58 11.26 -6.00
N PHE A 157 1.24 11.31 -7.29
CA PHE A 157 2.14 11.81 -8.34
C PHE A 157 2.00 13.31 -8.64
N LEU A 158 0.86 13.92 -8.30
CA LEU A 158 0.58 15.35 -8.56
C LEU A 158 0.50 16.14 -7.25
N ILE A 159 1.47 15.91 -6.35
CA ILE A 159 1.49 16.50 -5.00
C ILE A 159 1.61 18.03 -4.99
N ASP A 160 2.13 18.60 -6.08
CA ASP A 160 2.28 20.03 -6.35
C ASP A 160 0.96 20.69 -6.77
N VAL A 161 -0.02 19.92 -7.21
CA VAL A 161 -1.34 20.44 -7.59
C VAL A 161 -2.17 20.73 -6.32
N PRO A 162 -2.84 21.90 -6.23
CA PRO A 162 -3.74 22.19 -5.12
C PRO A 162 -4.85 21.14 -4.98
N ALA A 163 -5.11 20.71 -3.74
CA ALA A 163 -6.06 19.63 -3.47
C ALA A 163 -7.46 19.87 -4.06
N SER A 164 -7.94 21.12 -4.06
CA SER A 164 -9.24 21.48 -4.63
C SER A 164 -9.30 21.33 -6.14
N ALA A 165 -8.23 21.69 -6.85
CA ALA A 165 -8.12 21.53 -8.30
C ALA A 165 -8.03 20.04 -8.66
N LEU A 166 -7.14 19.33 -7.96
CA LEU A 166 -6.96 17.89 -8.15
C LEU A 166 -8.26 17.11 -7.90
N ARG A 167 -8.99 17.45 -6.83
CA ARG A 167 -10.33 16.89 -6.55
C ARG A 167 -11.28 17.08 -7.72
N ALA A 168 -11.37 18.30 -8.25
CA ALA A 168 -12.29 18.63 -9.34
C ALA A 168 -11.97 17.82 -10.60
N ASP A 169 -10.69 17.76 -10.98
CA ASP A 169 -10.22 17.03 -12.16
C ASP A 169 -10.43 15.51 -12.03
N MET A 170 -10.16 14.95 -10.85
CA MET A 170 -10.40 13.52 -10.58
C MET A 170 -11.88 13.17 -10.72
N LEU A 171 -12.79 13.97 -10.12
CA LEU A 171 -14.23 13.71 -10.19
C LEU A 171 -14.78 13.93 -11.60
N ASP A 172 -14.26 14.89 -12.37
CA ASP A 172 -14.61 15.03 -13.79
C ASP A 172 -14.21 13.79 -14.59
N GLY A 173 -12.99 13.28 -14.40
CA GLY A 173 -12.53 12.04 -15.01
C GLY A 173 -13.43 10.84 -14.68
N VAL A 174 -13.82 10.70 -13.42
CA VAL A 174 -14.73 9.64 -12.96
C VAL A 174 -16.12 9.76 -13.61
N ARG A 175 -16.70 10.97 -13.70
CA ARG A 175 -17.98 11.20 -14.40
C ARG A 175 -17.93 10.71 -15.85
N ARG A 176 -16.90 11.13 -16.59
CA ARG A 176 -16.69 10.73 -17.99
C ARG A 176 -16.51 9.22 -18.14
N LEU A 177 -15.75 8.61 -17.24
CA LEU A 177 -15.51 7.16 -17.25
C LEU A 177 -16.80 6.35 -17.05
N LEU A 178 -17.64 6.79 -16.11
CA LEU A 178 -18.93 6.17 -15.83
C LEU A 178 -19.96 6.48 -16.92
N GLY A 179 -19.71 7.47 -17.78
CA GLY A 179 -20.59 7.89 -18.86
C GLY A 179 -21.73 8.79 -18.38
N GLU A 180 -21.56 9.44 -17.22
CA GLU A 180 -22.52 10.41 -16.70
C GLU A 180 -22.16 11.80 -17.24
N THR A 181 -23.10 12.44 -17.93
CA THR A 181 -22.94 13.84 -18.36
C THR A 181 -23.40 14.78 -17.24
N PRO A 182 -22.86 16.01 -17.13
CA PRO A 182 -23.23 16.95 -16.06
C PRO A 182 -24.76 17.13 -15.91
N THR A 183 -25.48 17.04 -17.02
CA THR A 183 -26.94 17.16 -17.14
C THR A 183 -27.73 16.06 -16.41
N ASP A 184 -27.14 14.88 -16.17
CA ASP A 184 -27.79 13.79 -15.43
C ASP A 184 -27.96 14.10 -13.93
N THR A 185 -27.31 15.17 -13.46
CA THR A 185 -27.44 15.67 -12.07
C THR A 185 -28.66 16.58 -11.89
N GLU A 186 -29.15 17.23 -12.94
CA GLU A 186 -30.30 18.15 -12.89
C GLU A 186 -31.64 17.47 -13.25
N ALA A 187 -31.60 16.32 -13.94
CA ALA A 187 -32.80 15.65 -14.45
C ALA A 187 -33.64 14.90 -13.38
N VAL A 188 -33.21 14.83 -12.12
CA VAL A 188 -33.96 14.15 -11.05
C VAL A 188 -35.06 15.04 -10.43
N THR A 189 -35.13 16.32 -10.77
CA THR A 189 -36.21 17.23 -10.35
C THR A 189 -37.00 17.76 -11.55
N GLY A 190 -37.88 16.95 -12.15
CA GLY A 190 -38.90 17.49 -13.06
C GLY A 190 -39.36 16.57 -14.19
N THR A 191 -40.41 15.80 -13.90
CA THR A 191 -41.53 15.44 -14.79
C THR A 191 -41.40 15.53 -16.33
N LYS A 192 -41.58 14.36 -16.95
CA LYS A 192 -42.50 14.02 -18.06
C LYS A 192 -42.15 14.45 -19.50
N THR A 193 -41.73 13.46 -20.31
CA THR A 193 -41.81 13.45 -21.80
C THR A 193 -43.28 13.50 -22.27
N PRO A 194 -43.58 13.96 -23.51
CA PRO A 194 -43.63 13.04 -24.67
C PRO A 194 -43.27 13.75 -26.03
N PRO A 195 -43.54 13.22 -27.24
CA PRO A 195 -42.54 12.50 -28.05
C PRO A 195 -42.37 12.98 -29.51
N GLY A 196 -41.35 12.45 -30.20
CA GLY A 196 -41.37 12.11 -31.63
C GLY A 196 -40.73 13.09 -32.62
N THR A 197 -39.70 12.65 -33.37
CA THR A 197 -39.81 12.13 -34.75
C THR A 197 -38.44 12.13 -35.48
N GLU A 198 -38.04 10.92 -35.89
CA GLU A 198 -37.44 10.52 -37.19
C GLU A 198 -36.17 11.18 -37.77
N THR A 199 -35.14 10.35 -37.93
CA THR A 199 -34.04 10.41 -38.93
C THR A 199 -34.56 10.08 -40.34
N PRO A 200 -33.91 10.51 -41.45
CA PRO A 200 -32.98 9.59 -42.18
C PRO A 200 -31.84 10.36 -42.97
N PRO A 201 -31.12 9.79 -43.96
CA PRO A 201 -29.81 9.14 -43.78
C PRO A 201 -28.68 9.63 -44.72
N GLY A 202 -27.44 9.16 -44.48
CA GLY A 202 -26.49 8.79 -45.54
C GLY A 202 -25.35 9.76 -45.91
N ALA A 203 -24.10 9.36 -45.63
CA ALA A 203 -22.96 9.50 -46.55
C ALA A 203 -21.75 8.69 -46.03
N GLU A 204 -21.36 7.66 -46.79
CA GLU A 204 -20.11 6.91 -46.66
C GLU A 204 -18.90 7.69 -47.26
N PRO A 205 -17.66 7.26 -46.99
CA PRO A 205 -16.44 8.08 -47.13
C PRO A 205 -15.69 7.86 -48.46
N PRO A 206 -14.68 8.69 -48.80
CA PRO A 206 -13.73 8.37 -49.86
C PRO A 206 -12.34 7.93 -49.33
N PRO A 207 -11.49 7.35 -50.21
CA PRO A 207 -10.57 6.27 -49.86
C PRO A 207 -9.10 6.70 -49.69
N GLY A 208 -8.25 5.70 -49.36
CA GLY A 208 -6.89 5.84 -48.85
C GLY A 208 -5.82 6.39 -49.81
N THR A 209 -4.58 6.42 -49.34
CA THR A 209 -3.42 5.82 -50.03
C THR A 209 -2.15 5.87 -49.17
N LYS A 210 -1.52 4.70 -49.08
CA LYS A 210 -0.09 4.42 -49.23
C LYS A 210 0.92 4.95 -48.19
N THR A 211 1.40 3.98 -47.41
CA THR A 211 2.81 3.76 -47.02
C THR A 211 3.80 4.12 -48.14
N PRO A 212 5.01 4.54 -47.78
CA PRO A 212 6.18 3.90 -48.36
C PRO A 212 7.13 3.33 -47.29
N THR A 213 7.46 2.07 -47.55
CA THR A 213 8.59 1.29 -47.09
C THR A 213 9.92 1.92 -47.51
N GLY A 214 10.97 1.70 -46.70
CA GLY A 214 12.39 1.89 -47.03
C GLY A 214 13.19 1.94 -45.73
N ALA A 215 13.67 0.82 -45.18
CA ALA A 215 14.86 0.07 -45.61
C ALA A 215 16.09 0.99 -45.73
N GLU A 216 17.02 0.93 -44.77
CA GLU A 216 18.22 0.08 -44.89
C GLU A 216 19.14 0.25 -43.68
N ALA A 217 19.78 -0.88 -43.37
CA ALA A 217 20.79 -1.06 -42.35
C ALA A 217 22.13 -0.44 -42.78
N VAL A 218 22.92 0.02 -41.81
CA VAL A 218 24.39 -0.07 -41.89
C VAL A 218 24.96 -0.47 -40.53
N THR A 219 25.81 -1.47 -40.65
CA THR A 219 26.70 -2.20 -39.75
C THR A 219 27.84 -1.37 -39.13
N GLY A 220 28.52 -1.95 -38.14
CA GLY A 220 29.88 -1.55 -37.73
C GLY A 220 30.01 -1.52 -36.20
N GLU A 221 30.29 -2.65 -35.55
CA GLU A 221 31.65 -3.15 -35.24
C GLU A 221 32.19 -2.66 -33.88
N THR A 222 32.16 -3.60 -32.94
CA THR A 222 33.27 -4.03 -32.05
C THR A 222 34.51 -3.15 -31.95
N SER A 223 34.94 -2.86 -30.70
CA SER A 223 36.32 -3.16 -30.29
C SER A 223 36.49 -3.13 -28.77
N ASP A 224 37.22 -4.13 -28.31
CA ASP A 224 37.78 -4.40 -26.99
C ASP A 224 38.48 -3.22 -26.27
N ALA A 225 38.54 -3.27 -24.94
CA ALA A 225 39.73 -3.79 -24.27
C ALA A 225 39.74 -3.52 -22.75
N ALA A 226 39.83 -4.63 -22.03
CA ALA A 226 40.53 -4.93 -20.79
C ALA A 226 41.32 -3.84 -20.05
N GLY A 227 41.35 -3.96 -18.71
CA GLY A 227 42.44 -3.37 -17.93
C GLY A 227 42.31 -3.34 -16.40
N GLY A 228 42.28 -4.50 -15.75
CA GLY A 228 43.31 -4.77 -14.74
C GLY A 228 43.19 -4.32 -13.27
N VAL A 229 43.06 -5.37 -12.43
CA VAL A 229 43.91 -5.73 -11.27
C VAL A 229 43.58 -5.20 -9.86
N ALA A 230 43.47 -6.19 -8.97
CA ALA A 230 43.32 -6.16 -7.53
C ALA A 230 44.64 -5.92 -6.78
N GLU A 231 44.56 -5.48 -5.53
CA GLU A 231 45.63 -5.72 -4.55
C GLU A 231 45.04 -5.88 -3.13
N ALA A 232 45.56 -6.89 -2.42
CA ALA A 232 45.19 -7.31 -1.09
C ALA A 232 46.42 -7.22 -0.18
N VAL A 233 46.31 -6.76 1.08
CA VAL A 233 47.33 -7.03 2.10
C VAL A 233 46.74 -7.13 3.52
N ALA A 234 46.76 -8.38 4.01
CA ALA A 234 47.23 -8.93 5.30
C ALA A 234 46.75 -8.42 6.70
N ALA A 235 46.57 -9.43 7.55
CA ALA A 235 46.27 -9.43 8.98
C ALA A 235 47.52 -9.69 9.85
N THR A 236 47.49 -9.37 11.16
CA THR A 236 48.19 -10.09 12.26
C THR A 236 47.66 -9.66 13.67
N PRO A 237 47.98 -10.31 14.81
CA PRO A 237 46.96 -10.96 15.65
C PRO A 237 46.98 -10.62 17.17
N GLY A 238 45.94 -11.09 17.88
CA GLY A 238 46.10 -11.67 19.23
C GLY A 238 45.56 -10.89 20.45
N ARG A 239 44.50 -11.41 21.09
CA ARG A 239 44.43 -11.51 22.56
C ARG A 239 43.41 -12.56 23.02
N VAL A 240 43.89 -13.53 23.79
CA VAL A 240 43.14 -14.64 24.40
C VAL A 240 42.40 -14.14 25.64
N GLY A 241 41.09 -14.37 25.70
CA GLY A 241 40.23 -14.00 26.83
C GLY A 241 39.21 -15.09 27.20
N ARG A 242 39.50 -15.80 28.29
CA ARG A 242 38.62 -16.56 29.23
C ARG A 242 37.26 -17.08 28.71
N ARG A 243 37.16 -18.41 28.54
CA ARG A 243 35.89 -19.15 28.39
C ARG A 243 34.97 -18.94 29.61
N ARG A 244 33.76 -18.42 29.36
CA ARG A 244 32.61 -18.36 30.28
C ARG A 244 31.50 -19.28 29.76
N PRO A 245 30.63 -19.82 30.65
CA PRO A 245 29.78 -20.99 30.38
C PRO A 245 28.72 -20.74 29.31
N GLY A 246 28.35 -21.82 28.61
CA GLY A 246 27.71 -21.83 27.29
C GLY A 246 26.38 -21.09 27.15
N ARG A 247 26.22 -20.48 25.97
CA ARG A 247 25.01 -19.85 25.42
C ARG A 247 23.78 -20.77 25.58
N PRO A 248 22.59 -20.25 25.96
CA PRO A 248 21.36 -21.02 25.94
C PRO A 248 21.11 -21.60 24.53
N ARG A 249 20.64 -22.85 24.47
CA ARG A 249 20.39 -23.61 23.24
C ARG A 249 19.48 -22.81 22.29
N SER A 250 19.96 -22.48 21.10
CA SER A 250 19.11 -22.05 19.99
C SER A 250 18.26 -23.24 19.54
N MET A 251 17.04 -22.99 19.07
CA MET A 251 16.20 -24.05 18.51
C MET A 251 16.92 -24.67 17.30
N SER A 252 16.90 -25.99 17.20
CA SER A 252 17.33 -26.67 15.97
C SER A 252 16.38 -26.33 14.81
N PRO A 253 16.81 -26.45 13.55
CA PRO A 253 15.92 -26.26 12.40
C PRO A 253 14.66 -27.13 12.44
N GLU A 254 14.77 -28.33 13.03
CA GLU A 254 13.64 -29.24 13.22
C GLU A 254 12.66 -28.74 14.29
N GLN A 255 13.17 -28.23 15.42
CA GLN A 255 12.36 -27.60 16.47
C GLN A 255 11.67 -26.34 15.96
N ALA A 256 12.35 -25.52 15.15
CA ALA A 256 11.76 -24.33 14.53
C ALA A 256 10.58 -24.69 13.61
N ARG A 257 10.73 -25.74 12.78
CA ARG A 257 9.64 -26.25 11.93
C ARG A 257 8.48 -26.83 12.74
N ALA A 258 8.77 -27.56 13.81
CA ALA A 258 7.73 -28.07 14.71
C ALA A 258 6.95 -26.94 15.40
N ALA A 259 7.65 -25.94 15.94
CA ALA A 259 7.03 -24.75 16.54
C ALA A 259 6.16 -23.96 15.55
N ARG A 260 6.62 -23.79 14.29
CA ARG A 260 5.80 -23.15 13.23
C ARG A 260 4.51 -23.92 12.97
N ARG A 261 4.56 -25.25 12.89
CA ARG A 261 3.36 -26.09 12.70
C ARG A 261 2.39 -25.99 13.87
N MET A 262 2.89 -26.06 15.11
CA MET A 262 2.06 -25.93 16.32
C MET A 262 1.38 -24.56 16.43
N HIS A 263 2.11 -23.49 16.08
CA HIS A 263 1.59 -22.12 16.11
C HIS A 263 0.54 -21.88 15.02
N LEU A 264 0.79 -22.33 13.78
CA LEU A 264 -0.14 -22.15 12.65
C LEU A 264 -1.41 -23.00 12.78
N ALA A 265 -1.32 -24.17 13.41
CA ALA A 265 -2.48 -25.01 13.70
C ALA A 265 -3.37 -24.44 14.81
N GLY A 266 -2.92 -23.40 15.53
CA GLY A 266 -3.63 -22.80 16.66
C GLY A 266 -3.77 -23.72 17.88
N THR A 267 -3.03 -24.83 17.91
CA THR A 267 -3.14 -25.85 18.98
C THR A 267 -2.36 -25.47 20.23
N HIS A 268 -1.35 -24.60 20.12
CA HIS A 268 -0.51 -24.16 21.23
C HIS A 268 -0.20 -22.66 21.13
N SER A 269 -0.23 -21.99 22.28
CA SER A 269 0.25 -20.62 22.46
C SER A 269 1.78 -20.55 22.40
N ALA A 270 2.32 -19.35 22.15
CA ALA A 270 3.78 -19.16 22.10
C ALA A 270 4.49 -19.48 23.43
N ASP A 271 3.78 -19.39 24.56
CA ASP A 271 4.30 -19.72 25.88
C ASP A 271 4.33 -21.23 26.12
N GLU A 272 3.34 -21.97 25.63
CA GLU A 272 3.32 -23.45 25.65
C GLU A 272 4.41 -24.03 24.75
N ILE A 273 4.60 -23.46 23.55
CA ILE A 273 5.69 -23.84 22.64
C ILE A 273 7.07 -23.56 23.26
N ALA A 274 7.23 -22.42 23.96
CA ALA A 274 8.47 -22.08 24.64
C ALA A 274 8.79 -23.06 25.79
N ALA A 275 7.78 -23.45 26.56
CA ALA A 275 7.90 -24.46 27.62
C ALA A 275 8.26 -25.84 27.05
N GLU A 276 7.61 -26.26 25.97
CA GLU A 276 7.82 -27.56 25.32
C GLU A 276 9.26 -27.72 24.79
N PHE A 277 9.82 -26.67 24.18
CA PHE A 277 11.18 -26.71 23.65
C PHE A 277 12.25 -26.25 24.65
N GLY A 278 11.88 -25.89 25.88
CA GLY A 278 12.82 -25.42 26.91
C GLY A 278 13.58 -24.15 26.51
N VAL A 279 12.93 -23.26 25.75
CA VAL A 279 13.51 -22.02 25.23
C VAL A 279 12.72 -20.80 25.70
N SER A 280 13.31 -19.61 25.59
CA SER A 280 12.57 -18.37 25.88
C SER A 280 11.50 -18.09 24.83
N ARG A 281 10.41 -17.44 25.22
CA ARG A 281 9.39 -16.89 24.31
C ARG A 281 10.00 -16.05 23.17
N ALA A 282 11.01 -15.24 23.49
CA ALA A 282 11.73 -14.43 22.51
C ALA A 282 12.55 -15.26 21.50
N THR A 283 12.90 -16.50 21.83
CA THR A 283 13.54 -17.45 20.89
C THR A 283 12.50 -18.02 19.93
N VAL A 284 11.30 -18.35 20.41
CA VAL A 284 10.21 -18.87 19.57
C VAL A 284 9.84 -17.86 18.48
N TYR A 285 9.54 -16.60 18.83
CA TYR A 285 9.18 -15.58 17.83
C TYR A 285 10.25 -15.33 16.76
N ARG A 286 11.53 -15.39 17.13
CA ARG A 286 12.64 -15.27 16.16
C ARG A 286 12.63 -16.36 15.09
N HIS A 287 12.03 -17.52 15.36
CA HIS A 287 11.93 -18.63 14.42
C HIS A 287 10.54 -18.75 13.76
N LEU A 288 9.52 -18.07 14.28
CA LEU A 288 8.22 -17.94 13.62
C LEU A 288 8.28 -16.91 12.46
N ASP A 289 9.10 -15.87 12.59
CA ASP A 289 9.24 -14.78 11.62
C ASP A 289 10.38 -14.98 10.60
N ALA A 290 11.12 -16.10 10.68
CA ALA A 290 12.22 -16.37 9.75
C ALA A 290 11.68 -16.90 8.41
N PRO A 291 12.02 -16.28 7.26
CA PRO A 291 11.65 -16.80 5.95
C PRO A 291 12.23 -18.22 5.79
N ASP A 292 11.44 -19.13 5.20
CA ASP A 292 11.86 -20.51 5.01
C ASP A 292 13.09 -20.57 4.09
N ASP A 293 14.27 -20.83 4.65
CA ASP A 293 15.43 -21.33 3.91
C ASP A 293 15.12 -22.75 3.42
N ASN A 294 14.30 -22.86 2.37
CA ASN A 294 14.19 -24.09 1.60
C ASN A 294 13.76 -23.82 0.16
N GLU A 295 14.51 -22.93 -0.51
CA GLU A 295 14.58 -22.91 -1.97
C GLU A 295 15.96 -23.44 -2.37
N THR A 296 16.16 -24.74 -2.22
CA THR A 296 17.18 -25.47 -2.96
C THR A 296 16.65 -26.88 -3.21
N VAL A 297 16.80 -27.31 -4.47
CA VAL A 297 16.40 -28.59 -5.06
C VAL A 297 15.01 -28.55 -5.73
N LEU A 298 14.96 -28.09 -6.98
CA LEU A 298 14.95 -28.98 -8.16
C LEU A 298 15.16 -28.20 -9.47
N ARG A 299 15.86 -28.90 -10.37
CA ARG A 299 16.06 -28.59 -11.80
C ARG A 299 14.75 -28.70 -12.57
#